data_AF-A0AA96YBD7-F1
#
_entry.id   AF-A0AA96YBD7-F1
#
_cell.length_a   1.000
_cell.length_b   1.000
_cell.length_c   1.000
_cell.angle_alpha   90.00
_cell.angle_beta   90.00
_cell.angle_gamma   90.00
#
_symmetry.space_group_name_H-M   'P 1'
#
loop_
_entity.id
_entity.type
_entity.pdbx_description
1 polymer ?
#
loop_
_entity_poly.entity_id
_entity_poly.type
_entity_poly.pdbx_seq_one_letter_code
_entity_poly.pdbx_strand_id
1 'polypeptide(L)'
;MRPIAELLDFLRHTMTMQTIYQPAVILHLLTRDGWAPRSDLATTLSGYDEQGIEDWDRVLMDNPKRVLVGRYEILTYDKPSQTFRLNVDLSDRSAVEEAIALCEEAIADWIDRAARQQRYPDAELLRLYRVAELARWGDAYAKPAEAPCDFQHEEAALQLVTDLLRQRYPNVPIRQQPVHTVGFNILVGSLPQPVAYVNVKATPGPSPTFWLSEGERIFSLRHADCYILALVYQLDLATNTHQVAFHHGPLTADRLILKPQHWQAQLKPDSHRREISE
;
A
#
# COMPACT_ATOMS: atom_id res chain seq x y z
N MET A 1 10.04 21.80 17.83
CA MET A 1 9.38 20.55 17.39
C MET A 1 9.09 19.73 18.63
N ARG A 2 7.97 19.01 18.66
CA ARG A 2 7.54 18.22 19.82
C ARG A 2 8.29 16.88 19.86
N PRO A 3 8.46 16.23 21.02
CA PRO A 3 9.03 14.89 21.08
C PRO A 3 8.14 13.86 20.37
N ILE A 4 8.75 12.88 19.69
CA ILE A 4 8.01 11.81 18.99
C ILE A 4 7.13 10.97 19.93
N ALA A 5 7.47 10.90 21.21
CA ALA A 5 6.66 10.25 22.23
C ALA A 5 5.22 10.80 22.30
N GLU A 6 5.00 12.09 21.99
CA GLU A 6 3.66 12.67 21.93
C GLU A 6 2.87 12.16 20.71
N LEU A 7 3.52 11.89 19.58
CA LEU A 7 2.87 11.23 18.44
C LEU A 7 2.52 9.78 18.77
N LEU A 8 3.43 9.05 19.41
CA LEU A 8 3.17 7.67 19.83
C LEU A 8 1.99 7.58 20.80
N ASP A 9 1.94 8.48 21.79
CA ASP A 9 0.81 8.57 22.72
C ASP A 9 -0.50 8.93 21.99
N PHE A 10 -0.43 9.87 21.05
CA PHE A 10 -1.57 10.21 20.23
C PHE A 10 -2.11 9.00 19.46
N LEU A 11 -1.24 8.26 18.76
CA LEU A 11 -1.61 7.11 17.95
C LEU A 11 -2.21 5.97 18.80
N ARG A 12 -1.70 5.75 20.00
CA ARG A 12 -2.16 4.67 20.89
C ARG A 12 -3.45 4.97 21.63
N HIS A 13 -3.58 6.19 22.14
CA HIS A 13 -4.58 6.47 23.19
C HIS A 13 -5.57 7.57 22.80
N THR A 14 -5.18 8.48 21.90
CA THR A 14 -5.96 9.71 21.65
C THR A 14 -6.65 9.71 20.28
N MET A 15 -6.10 9.01 19.31
CA MET A 15 -6.59 9.03 17.93
C MET A 15 -7.97 8.38 17.82
N THR A 16 -8.99 9.20 17.56
CA THR A 16 -10.35 8.74 17.28
C THR A 16 -10.61 8.71 15.78
N MET A 17 -10.95 7.53 15.23
CA MET A 17 -11.11 7.34 13.78
C MET A 17 -12.58 7.17 13.39
N GLN A 18 -13.09 8.08 12.55
CA GLN A 18 -14.32 7.85 11.79
C GLN A 18 -14.05 7.06 10.50
N THR A 19 -12.84 7.21 9.97
CA THR A 19 -12.25 6.55 8.78
C THR A 19 -10.73 6.62 8.91
N ILE A 20 -9.99 5.96 8.02
CA ILE A 20 -8.53 5.78 8.09
C ILE A 20 -7.71 7.04 7.73
N TYR A 21 -8.35 8.16 7.38
CA TYR A 21 -7.63 9.30 6.80
C TYR A 21 -6.61 9.94 7.74
N GLN A 22 -6.87 9.96 9.05
CA GLN A 22 -5.90 10.50 10.01
C GLN A 22 -4.60 9.67 10.05
N PRO A 23 -4.63 8.35 10.33
CA PRO A 23 -3.40 7.56 10.31
C PRO A 23 -2.80 7.46 8.90
N ALA A 24 -3.60 7.50 7.82
CA ALA A 24 -3.05 7.51 6.45
C ALA A 24 -2.24 8.79 6.16
N VAL A 25 -2.72 9.96 6.58
CA VAL A 25 -1.98 11.23 6.43
C VAL A 25 -0.70 11.22 7.27
N ILE A 26 -0.75 10.75 8.51
CA ILE A 26 0.44 10.64 9.37
C ILE A 26 1.44 9.67 8.74
N LEU A 27 0.99 8.50 8.31
CA LEU A 27 1.82 7.49 7.64
C LEU A 27 2.50 8.06 6.39
N HIS A 28 1.75 8.77 5.55
CA HIS A 28 2.28 9.41 4.34
C HIS A 28 3.42 10.38 4.66
N LEU A 29 3.28 11.17 5.73
CA LEU A 29 4.30 12.13 6.14
C LEU A 29 5.51 11.43 6.76
N LEU A 30 5.31 10.42 7.62
CA LEU A 30 6.39 9.67 8.26
C LEU A 30 7.32 9.02 7.23
N THR A 31 6.78 8.55 6.10
CA THR A 31 7.54 7.90 5.03
C THR A 31 8.20 8.89 4.06
N ARG A 32 7.98 10.20 4.23
CA ARG A 32 8.49 11.28 3.38
C ARG A 32 9.19 12.38 4.18
N ASP A 33 9.97 11.97 5.18
CA ASP A 33 10.74 12.89 6.04
C ASP A 33 9.87 13.98 6.72
N GLY A 34 8.60 13.66 6.96
CA GLY A 34 7.67 14.49 7.70
C GLY A 34 7.02 15.63 6.96
N TRP A 35 7.06 15.67 5.63
CA TRP A 35 6.39 16.72 4.86
C TRP A 35 5.79 16.22 3.55
N ALA A 36 4.72 16.88 3.10
CA ALA A 36 4.11 16.67 1.78
C ALA A 36 3.23 17.86 1.38
N PRO A 37 3.14 18.19 0.07
CA PRO A 37 2.17 19.16 -0.40
C PRO A 37 0.75 18.59 -0.29
N ARG A 38 -0.22 19.50 -0.22
CA ARG A 38 -1.65 19.17 -0.12
C ARG A 38 -2.11 18.24 -1.25
N SER A 39 -1.67 18.49 -2.48
CA SER A 39 -2.00 17.67 -3.65
C SER A 39 -1.63 16.20 -3.46
N ASP A 40 -0.47 15.93 -2.87
CA ASP A 40 0.04 14.57 -2.73
C ASP A 40 -0.75 13.79 -1.67
N LEU A 41 -1.14 14.47 -0.60
CA LEU A 41 -2.04 13.91 0.40
C LEU A 41 -3.44 13.68 -0.15
N ALA A 42 -3.98 14.59 -0.95
CA ALA A 42 -5.29 14.41 -1.60
C ALA A 42 -5.27 13.23 -2.58
N THR A 43 -4.23 13.11 -3.41
CA THR A 43 -4.00 11.96 -4.29
C THR A 43 -3.86 10.66 -3.50
N THR A 44 -3.17 10.69 -2.37
CA THR A 44 -3.07 9.52 -1.48
C THR A 44 -4.43 9.10 -0.94
N LEU A 45 -5.22 10.06 -0.47
CA LEU A 45 -6.54 9.80 0.11
C LEU A 45 -7.59 9.39 -0.93
N SER A 46 -7.42 9.78 -2.20
CA SER A 46 -8.31 9.33 -3.26
C SER A 46 -8.19 7.84 -3.50
N GLY A 47 -6.99 7.27 -3.39
CA GLY A 47 -6.75 5.90 -3.80
C GLY A 47 -7.00 5.68 -5.30
N TYR A 48 -6.87 6.75 -6.11
CA TYR A 48 -7.27 6.84 -7.52
C TYR A 48 -8.77 6.62 -7.78
N ASP A 49 -9.63 7.02 -6.83
CA ASP A 49 -11.07 7.17 -7.11
C ASP A 49 -11.29 8.03 -8.37
N GLU A 50 -12.34 7.72 -9.13
CA GLU A 50 -12.76 8.47 -10.31
C GLU A 50 -13.25 9.89 -9.95
N GLN A 51 -13.57 10.11 -8.66
CA GLN A 51 -13.84 11.44 -8.12
C GLN A 51 -12.59 12.33 -8.23
N GLY A 52 -12.79 13.55 -8.76
CA GLY A 52 -11.71 14.50 -8.97
C GLY A 52 -10.93 14.81 -7.68
N ILE A 53 -9.65 15.14 -7.83
CA ILE A 53 -8.73 15.48 -6.72
C ILE A 53 -9.33 16.59 -5.82
N GLU A 54 -10.13 17.49 -6.39
CA GLU A 54 -10.80 18.59 -5.67
C GLU A 54 -11.73 18.14 -4.54
N ASP A 55 -12.39 16.98 -4.66
CA ASP A 55 -13.26 16.45 -3.62
C ASP A 55 -12.44 15.84 -2.46
N TRP A 56 -11.35 15.15 -2.79
CA TRP A 56 -10.42 14.59 -1.81
C TRP A 56 -9.64 15.67 -1.06
N ASP A 57 -9.39 16.78 -1.73
CA ASP A 57 -8.90 18.00 -1.15
C ASP A 57 -9.82 18.53 -0.05
N ARG A 58 -11.14 18.54 -0.29
CA ARG A 58 -12.13 18.92 0.72
C ARG A 58 -12.12 17.96 1.90
N VAL A 59 -12.09 16.66 1.64
CA VAL A 59 -12.02 15.60 2.66
C VAL A 59 -10.79 15.77 3.57
N LEU A 60 -9.61 15.99 2.98
CA LEU A 60 -8.36 16.24 3.70
C LEU A 60 -8.47 17.46 4.63
N MET A 61 -9.08 18.53 4.13
CA MET A 61 -9.16 19.81 4.83
C MET A 61 -10.21 19.82 5.96
N ASP A 62 -11.32 19.08 5.80
CA ASP A 62 -12.43 19.06 6.76
C ASP A 62 -12.17 18.20 8.00
N ASN A 63 -11.53 17.03 7.82
CA ASN A 63 -11.33 16.09 8.91
C ASN A 63 -9.86 15.97 9.34
N PRO A 64 -8.92 15.40 8.56
CA PRO A 64 -7.53 15.29 8.97
C PRO A 64 -6.90 16.61 9.40
N LYS A 65 -7.02 17.69 8.60
CA LYS A 65 -6.45 18.98 8.98
C LYS A 65 -7.08 19.55 10.26
N ARG A 66 -8.41 19.51 10.39
CA ARG A 66 -9.10 20.06 11.57
C ARG A 66 -8.66 19.36 12.85
N VAL A 67 -8.48 18.04 12.81
CA VAL A 67 -8.09 17.24 13.98
C VAL A 67 -6.58 17.35 14.23
N LEU A 68 -5.76 17.06 13.21
CA LEU A 68 -4.32 16.92 13.36
C LEU A 68 -3.59 18.26 13.47
N VAL A 69 -4.07 19.31 12.78
CA VAL A 69 -3.51 20.67 12.90
C VAL A 69 -4.23 21.45 13.99
N GLY A 70 -5.57 21.45 13.98
CA GLY A 70 -6.35 22.34 14.83
C GLY A 70 -6.52 21.90 16.28
N ARG A 71 -6.74 20.60 16.53
CA ARG A 71 -7.06 20.10 17.88
C ARG A 71 -5.85 19.58 18.63
N TYR A 72 -5.05 18.75 17.95
CA TYR A 72 -3.94 18.05 18.60
C TYR A 72 -2.57 18.57 18.21
N GLU A 73 -2.47 19.49 17.23
CA GLU A 73 -1.23 20.13 16.79
C GLU A 73 -0.09 19.13 16.44
N ILE A 74 -0.47 17.93 15.99
CA ILE A 74 0.42 16.88 15.50
C ILE A 74 1.03 17.30 14.15
N LEU A 75 0.28 18.07 13.37
CA LEU A 75 0.71 18.63 12.10
C LEU A 75 0.72 20.15 12.12
N THR A 76 1.56 20.75 11.29
CA THR A 76 1.43 22.15 10.87
C THR A 76 1.01 22.22 9.40
N TYR A 77 0.32 23.30 9.02
CA TYR A 77 -0.08 23.55 7.64
C TYR A 77 0.31 24.97 7.23
N ASP A 78 1.20 25.07 6.24
CA ASP A 78 1.62 26.35 5.67
C ASP A 78 0.70 26.74 4.52
N LYS A 79 -0.08 27.81 4.69
CA LYS A 79 -1.07 28.24 3.69
C LYS A 79 -0.43 28.71 2.37
N PRO A 80 0.62 29.56 2.36
CA PRO A 80 1.33 29.96 1.14
C PRO A 80 1.84 28.79 0.31
N SER A 81 2.57 27.85 0.91
CA SER A 81 3.13 26.70 0.18
C SER A 81 2.18 25.50 0.08
N GLN A 82 0.98 25.60 0.64
CA GLN A 82 -0.01 24.52 0.75
C GLN A 82 0.60 23.19 1.23
N THR A 83 1.51 23.26 2.21
CA THR A 83 2.31 22.11 2.65
C THR A 83 1.96 21.71 4.08
N PHE A 84 1.85 20.41 4.30
CA PHE A 84 1.71 19.82 5.63
C PHE A 84 3.07 19.36 6.15
N ARG A 85 3.29 19.50 7.46
CA ARG A 85 4.48 18.98 8.14
C ARG A 85 4.14 18.34 9.47
N LEU A 86 4.84 17.26 9.82
CA LEU A 86 4.83 16.72 11.18
C LEU A 86 5.44 17.74 12.14
N ASN A 87 4.73 18.01 13.23
CA ASN A 87 5.20 18.90 14.31
C ASN A 87 5.99 18.12 15.38
N VAL A 88 6.69 17.06 14.99
CA VAL A 88 7.44 16.18 15.89
C VAL A 88 8.87 15.96 15.40
N ASP A 89 9.79 15.75 16.33
CA ASP A 89 11.17 15.39 16.08
C ASP A 89 11.28 13.95 15.54
N LEU A 90 11.79 13.80 14.32
CA LEU A 90 11.94 12.53 13.61
C LEU A 90 13.36 11.95 13.70
N SER A 91 14.21 12.50 14.59
CA SER A 91 15.59 12.08 14.75
C SER A 91 15.73 10.65 15.28
N ASP A 92 14.78 10.20 16.11
CA ASP A 92 14.72 8.82 16.59
C ASP A 92 14.05 7.91 15.56
N ARG A 93 14.89 7.23 14.75
CA ARG A 93 14.42 6.33 13.69
C ARG A 93 13.67 5.10 14.22
N SER A 94 14.00 4.62 15.43
CA SER A 94 13.29 3.48 16.02
C SER A 94 11.86 3.87 16.38
N ALA A 95 11.68 5.05 16.97
CA ALA A 95 10.36 5.58 17.30
C ALA A 95 9.55 5.97 16.04
N VAL A 96 10.21 6.39 14.96
CA VAL A 96 9.55 6.61 13.65
C VAL A 96 9.00 5.31 13.09
N GLU A 97 9.79 4.23 13.05
CA GLU A 97 9.30 2.92 12.58
C GLU A 97 8.17 2.37 13.46
N GLU A 98 8.23 2.62 14.77
CA GLU A 98 7.13 2.28 15.69
C GLU A 98 5.86 3.08 15.37
N ALA A 99 5.96 4.39 15.13
CA ALA A 99 4.82 5.22 14.74
C ALA A 99 4.20 4.77 13.42
N ILE A 100 5.04 4.39 12.45
CA ILE A 100 4.62 3.81 11.17
C ILE A 100 3.84 2.52 11.41
N ALA A 101 4.37 1.59 12.20
CA ALA A 101 3.71 0.32 12.51
C ALA A 101 2.34 0.55 13.18
N LEU A 102 2.26 1.50 14.11
CA LEU A 102 0.99 1.89 14.76
C LEU A 102 -0.03 2.45 13.77
N CYS A 103 0.41 3.25 12.78
CA CYS A 103 -0.49 3.71 11.72
C CYS A 103 -0.98 2.56 10.85
N GLU A 104 -0.09 1.66 10.41
CA GLU A 104 -0.45 0.50 9.60
C GLU A 104 -1.42 -0.44 10.31
N GLU A 105 -1.19 -0.68 11.61
CA GLU A 105 -2.08 -1.47 12.48
C GLU A 105 -3.44 -0.79 12.62
N ALA A 106 -3.47 0.50 12.96
CA ALA A 106 -4.72 1.25 13.13
C ALA A 106 -5.58 1.28 11.85
N ILE A 107 -4.94 1.41 10.69
CA ILE A 107 -5.61 1.38 9.38
C ILE A 107 -6.19 -0.02 9.12
N ALA A 108 -5.37 -1.07 9.23
CA ALA A 108 -5.78 -2.44 8.98
C ALA A 108 -6.93 -2.86 9.91
N ASP A 109 -6.79 -2.60 11.20
CA ASP A 109 -7.82 -2.87 12.20
C ASP A 109 -9.14 -2.16 11.89
N TRP A 110 -9.07 -0.92 11.44
CA TRP A 110 -10.26 -0.17 11.06
C TRP A 110 -10.96 -0.81 9.85
N ILE A 111 -10.20 -1.15 8.80
CA ILE A 111 -10.75 -1.76 7.58
C ILE A 111 -11.35 -3.13 7.89
N ASP A 112 -10.66 -3.96 8.68
CA ASP A 112 -11.15 -5.27 9.12
C ASP A 112 -12.45 -5.17 9.91
N ARG A 113 -12.53 -4.24 10.86
CA ARG A 113 -13.78 -3.99 11.61
C ARG A 113 -14.90 -3.52 10.67
N ALA A 114 -14.60 -2.61 9.75
CA ALA A 114 -15.56 -2.10 8.78
C ALA A 114 -16.09 -3.20 7.84
N ALA A 115 -15.21 -4.11 7.39
CA ALA A 115 -15.55 -5.28 6.59
C ALA A 115 -16.44 -6.25 7.36
N ARG A 116 -16.06 -6.63 8.59
CA ARG A 116 -16.85 -7.54 9.44
C ARG A 116 -18.24 -6.98 9.75
N GLN A 117 -18.34 -5.67 9.92
CA GLN A 117 -19.61 -4.96 10.15
C GLN A 117 -20.41 -4.70 8.86
N GLN A 118 -19.85 -5.01 7.69
CA GLN A 118 -20.44 -4.73 6.37
C GLN A 118 -20.88 -3.26 6.22
N ARG A 119 -20.12 -2.34 6.83
CA ARG A 119 -20.47 -0.92 6.89
C ARG A 119 -20.31 -0.22 5.54
N TYR A 120 -19.47 -0.78 4.68
CA TYR A 120 -19.12 -0.23 3.38
C TYR A 120 -19.19 -1.33 2.30
N PRO A 121 -19.49 -0.97 1.05
CA PRO A 121 -19.37 -1.90 -0.07
C PRO A 121 -17.90 -2.31 -0.26
N ASP A 122 -17.66 -3.51 -0.80
CA ASP A 122 -16.29 -4.03 -0.98
C ASP A 122 -15.41 -3.07 -1.78
N ALA A 123 -15.95 -2.39 -2.79
CA ALA A 123 -15.19 -1.42 -3.59
C ALA A 123 -14.57 -0.28 -2.75
N GLU A 124 -15.32 0.22 -1.76
CA GLU A 124 -14.80 1.26 -0.85
C GLU A 124 -13.74 0.69 0.08
N LEU A 125 -13.92 -0.51 0.61
CA LEU A 125 -12.90 -1.15 1.46
C LEU A 125 -11.59 -1.38 0.70
N LEU A 126 -11.67 -1.78 -0.57
CA LEU A 126 -10.51 -1.96 -1.45
C LEU A 126 -9.80 -0.62 -1.73
N ARG A 127 -10.56 0.44 -1.96
CA ARG A 127 -10.01 1.80 -2.08
C ARG A 127 -9.27 2.22 -0.82
N LEU A 128 -9.79 1.88 0.36
CA LEU A 128 -9.13 2.19 1.63
C LEU A 128 -7.83 1.39 1.84
N TYR A 129 -7.76 0.13 1.39
CA TYR A 129 -6.48 -0.59 1.31
C TYR A 129 -5.49 0.14 0.41
N ARG A 130 -5.95 0.63 -0.75
CA ARG A 130 -5.12 1.41 -1.67
C ARG A 130 -4.59 2.70 -1.05
N VAL A 131 -5.40 3.41 -0.28
CA VAL A 131 -4.98 4.61 0.47
C VAL A 131 -3.85 4.28 1.44
N ALA A 132 -3.95 3.16 2.17
CA ALA A 132 -2.91 2.71 3.10
C ALA A 132 -1.57 2.49 2.39
N GLU A 133 -1.60 1.92 1.19
CA GLU A 133 -0.42 1.62 0.39
C GLU A 133 0.23 2.88 -0.18
N LEU A 134 -0.56 3.78 -0.77
CA LEU A 134 -0.06 5.06 -1.27
C LEU A 134 0.54 5.91 -0.15
N ALA A 135 -0.03 5.84 1.05
CA ALA A 135 0.55 6.47 2.23
C ALA A 135 1.92 5.85 2.56
N ARG A 136 2.02 4.53 2.62
CA ARG A 136 3.27 3.85 2.99
C ARG A 136 4.38 4.01 1.95
N TRP A 137 4.07 3.80 0.67
CA TRP A 137 5.08 3.61 -0.38
C TRP A 137 5.09 4.71 -1.45
N GLY A 138 4.00 5.47 -1.57
CA GLY A 138 3.87 6.50 -2.60
C GLY A 138 4.01 5.98 -4.02
N ASP A 139 4.51 6.87 -4.90
CA ASP A 139 4.84 6.56 -6.30
C ASP A 139 6.17 5.82 -6.43
N ALA A 140 6.93 5.62 -5.34
CA ALA A 140 8.17 4.84 -5.35
C ALA A 140 7.93 3.35 -5.68
N TYR A 141 6.66 2.94 -5.77
CA TYR A 141 6.23 1.69 -6.35
C TYR A 141 6.09 1.70 -7.89
N ALA A 142 6.50 2.77 -8.57
CA ALA A 142 6.66 2.74 -10.02
C ALA A 142 7.46 1.47 -10.36
N LYS A 143 6.77 0.53 -11.02
CA LYS A 143 7.33 -0.74 -11.49
C LYS A 143 8.71 -0.41 -12.06
N PRO A 144 9.80 -1.11 -11.66
CA PRO A 144 11.10 -0.83 -12.24
C PRO A 144 10.94 -0.76 -13.77
N ALA A 145 11.55 0.23 -14.43
CA ALA A 145 11.40 0.38 -15.88
C ALA A 145 11.78 -0.90 -16.65
N GLU A 146 12.54 -1.79 -16.01
CA GLU A 146 12.98 -3.10 -16.48
C GLU A 146 12.08 -4.26 -15.99
N ALA A 147 10.81 -4.00 -15.66
CA ALA A 147 9.89 -5.07 -15.34
C ALA A 147 9.89 -6.11 -16.47
N PRO A 148 10.05 -7.41 -16.17
CA PRO A 148 10.26 -8.44 -17.18
C PRO A 148 9.03 -8.68 -18.07
N CYS A 149 7.93 -7.96 -17.83
CA CYS A 149 6.61 -8.25 -18.33
C CYS A 149 5.88 -6.93 -18.60
N ASP A 150 5.44 -6.75 -19.85
CA ASP A 150 4.62 -5.61 -20.25
C ASP A 150 3.17 -5.74 -19.75
N PHE A 151 2.38 -4.71 -20.00
CA PHE A 151 0.97 -4.66 -19.59
C PHE A 151 0.11 -5.76 -20.26
N GLN A 152 0.39 -6.11 -21.51
CA GLN A 152 -0.40 -7.11 -22.25
C GLN A 152 -0.24 -8.50 -21.63
N HIS A 153 0.98 -8.86 -21.23
CA HIS A 153 1.23 -10.12 -20.56
C HIS A 153 0.60 -10.16 -19.16
N GLU A 154 0.59 -9.05 -18.43
CA GLU A 154 -0.08 -8.97 -17.12
C GLU A 154 -1.59 -9.14 -17.26
N GLU A 155 -2.22 -8.48 -18.24
CA GLU A 155 -3.65 -8.62 -18.51
C GLU A 155 -4.02 -10.05 -18.92
N ALA A 156 -3.24 -10.65 -19.81
CA ALA A 156 -3.43 -12.03 -20.24
C ALA A 156 -3.27 -13.03 -19.07
N ALA A 157 -2.26 -12.85 -18.24
CA ALA A 157 -2.05 -13.68 -17.05
C ALA A 157 -3.20 -13.53 -16.04
N LEU A 158 -3.70 -12.31 -15.85
CA LEU A 158 -4.81 -12.02 -14.94
C LEU A 158 -6.11 -12.67 -15.41
N GLN A 159 -6.40 -12.58 -16.71
CA GLN A 159 -7.55 -13.24 -17.32
C GLN A 159 -7.43 -14.77 -17.19
N LEU A 160 -6.27 -15.33 -17.54
CA LEU A 160 -5.99 -16.77 -17.42
C LEU A 160 -6.22 -17.27 -15.99
N VAL A 161 -5.63 -16.61 -14.99
CA VAL A 161 -5.77 -17.01 -13.60
C VAL A 161 -7.21 -16.86 -13.13
N THR A 162 -7.91 -15.80 -13.55
CA THR A 162 -9.33 -15.62 -13.23
C THR A 162 -10.17 -16.80 -13.73
N ASP A 163 -9.93 -17.27 -14.95
CA ASP A 163 -10.68 -18.40 -15.52
C ASP A 163 -10.35 -19.73 -14.81
N LEU A 164 -9.08 -19.95 -14.45
CA LEU A 164 -8.67 -21.10 -13.62
C LEU A 164 -9.33 -21.06 -12.24
N LEU A 165 -9.43 -19.88 -11.62
CA LEU A 165 -10.11 -19.71 -10.34
C LEU A 165 -11.61 -19.94 -10.46
N ARG A 166 -12.26 -19.49 -11.54
CA ARG A 166 -13.70 -19.77 -11.80
C ARG A 166 -13.97 -21.26 -11.92
N GLN A 167 -13.07 -22.02 -12.56
CA GLN A 167 -13.19 -23.48 -12.62
C GLN A 167 -13.01 -24.13 -11.25
N ARG A 168 -12.04 -23.64 -10.45
CA ARG A 168 -11.75 -24.17 -9.11
C ARG A 168 -12.83 -23.81 -8.07
N TYR A 169 -13.48 -22.66 -8.22
CA TYR A 169 -14.47 -22.10 -7.30
C TYR A 169 -15.77 -21.70 -8.03
N PRO A 170 -16.49 -22.65 -8.64
CA PRO A 170 -17.57 -22.36 -9.60
C PRO A 170 -18.76 -21.58 -9.02
N ASN A 171 -18.92 -21.59 -7.70
CA ASN A 171 -20.04 -20.96 -7.00
C ASN A 171 -19.60 -19.84 -6.04
N VAL A 172 -18.33 -19.43 -6.10
CA VAL A 172 -17.79 -18.38 -5.24
C VAL A 172 -17.62 -17.11 -6.07
N PRO A 173 -18.05 -15.93 -5.59
CA PRO A 173 -17.80 -14.67 -6.29
C PRO A 173 -16.30 -14.46 -6.50
N ILE A 174 -15.92 -14.03 -7.71
CA ILE A 174 -14.53 -13.70 -8.05
C ILE A 174 -14.51 -12.26 -8.54
N ARG A 175 -13.70 -11.42 -7.90
CA ARG A 175 -13.60 -9.98 -8.19
C ARG A 175 -12.15 -9.60 -8.42
N GLN A 176 -11.89 -9.07 -9.62
CA GLN A 176 -10.60 -8.47 -9.94
C GLN A 176 -10.51 -7.09 -9.28
N GLN A 177 -9.32 -6.78 -8.76
CA GLN A 177 -8.96 -5.47 -8.22
C GLN A 177 -8.57 -4.52 -9.35
N PRO A 178 -8.68 -3.20 -9.14
CA PRO A 178 -8.05 -2.23 -10.02
C PRO A 178 -6.57 -2.56 -10.24
N VAL A 179 -6.07 -2.27 -11.45
CA VAL A 179 -4.66 -2.47 -11.76
C VAL A 179 -3.81 -1.70 -10.76
N HIS A 180 -2.67 -2.29 -10.37
CA HIS A 180 -1.74 -1.75 -9.38
C HIS A 180 -2.23 -1.73 -7.93
N THR A 181 -3.41 -2.27 -7.60
CA THR A 181 -3.78 -2.55 -6.19
C THR A 181 -2.71 -3.46 -5.58
N VAL A 182 -2.06 -3.03 -4.49
CA VAL A 182 -1.02 -3.83 -3.84
C VAL A 182 -1.70 -4.90 -2.95
N GLY A 183 -0.92 -5.91 -2.54
CA GLY A 183 -1.42 -7.07 -1.82
C GLY A 183 -1.86 -8.19 -2.76
N PHE A 184 -2.93 -7.99 -3.52
CA PHE A 184 -3.53 -9.01 -4.39
C PHE A 184 -4.26 -8.41 -5.60
N ASN A 185 -4.48 -9.22 -6.64
CA ASN A 185 -5.18 -8.79 -7.86
C ASN A 185 -6.59 -9.37 -7.98
N ILE A 186 -6.87 -10.52 -7.34
CA ILE A 186 -8.18 -11.18 -7.41
C ILE A 186 -8.62 -11.59 -6.00
N LEU A 187 -9.84 -11.20 -5.62
CA LEU A 187 -10.53 -11.70 -4.44
C LEU A 187 -11.43 -12.87 -4.85
N VAL A 188 -11.27 -14.02 -4.20
CA VAL A 188 -12.22 -15.14 -4.25
C VAL A 188 -13.03 -15.11 -2.96
N GLY A 189 -14.34 -14.95 -3.07
CA GLY A 189 -15.27 -14.78 -1.95
C GLY A 189 -15.68 -13.33 -1.76
N SER A 190 -15.71 -12.88 -0.51
CA SER A 190 -16.00 -11.50 -0.13
C SER A 190 -14.97 -11.01 0.87
N LEU A 191 -14.81 -9.70 1.06
CA LEU A 191 -13.83 -9.19 2.05
C LEU A 191 -14.13 -9.63 3.49
N PRO A 192 -15.40 -9.72 3.93
CA PRO A 192 -15.70 -10.22 5.27
C PRO A 192 -15.40 -11.72 5.45
N GLN A 193 -15.41 -12.49 4.36
CA GLN A 193 -15.20 -13.95 4.34
C GLN A 193 -14.40 -14.34 3.09
N PRO A 194 -13.10 -14.00 3.05
CA PRO A 194 -12.27 -14.31 1.90
C PRO A 194 -12.05 -15.83 1.83
N VAL A 195 -12.28 -16.41 0.66
CA VAL A 195 -11.83 -17.78 0.36
C VAL A 195 -10.37 -17.73 -0.05
N ALA A 196 -10.00 -16.74 -0.88
CA ALA A 196 -8.60 -16.48 -1.19
C ALA A 196 -8.35 -15.03 -1.62
N TYR A 197 -7.19 -14.50 -1.23
CA TYR A 197 -6.56 -13.33 -1.84
C TYR A 197 -5.49 -13.81 -2.81
N VAL A 198 -5.71 -13.59 -4.11
CA VAL A 198 -4.82 -14.09 -5.16
C VAL A 198 -4.02 -12.94 -5.76
N ASN A 199 -2.71 -12.98 -5.58
CA ASN A 199 -1.78 -12.10 -6.28
C ASN A 199 -1.26 -12.80 -7.54
N VAL A 200 -1.37 -12.15 -8.68
CA VAL A 200 -1.00 -12.66 -10.00
C VAL A 200 0.31 -12.03 -10.42
N LYS A 201 1.28 -12.86 -10.76
CA LYS A 201 2.56 -12.43 -11.30
C LYS A 201 2.79 -13.11 -12.64
N ALA A 202 3.43 -12.40 -13.55
CA ALA A 202 3.70 -12.88 -14.90
C ALA A 202 5.17 -12.68 -15.28
N THR A 203 5.71 -13.61 -16.05
CA THR A 203 7.02 -13.48 -16.67
C THR A 203 7.06 -14.26 -18.00
N PRO A 204 7.58 -13.70 -19.10
CA PRO A 204 7.75 -14.44 -20.35
C PRO A 204 8.88 -15.47 -20.23
N GLY A 205 9.76 -15.32 -19.25
CA GLY A 205 10.93 -16.18 -19.06
C GLY A 205 10.58 -17.62 -18.68
N PRO A 206 11.51 -18.57 -18.93
CA PRO A 206 11.33 -19.97 -18.56
C PRO A 206 11.43 -20.24 -17.06
N SER A 207 12.03 -19.32 -16.31
CA SER A 207 12.13 -19.40 -14.86
C SER A 207 11.01 -18.59 -14.19
N PRO A 208 10.39 -19.12 -13.12
CA PRO A 208 9.32 -18.46 -12.37
C PRO A 208 9.86 -17.30 -11.49
N THR A 209 10.44 -16.28 -12.12
CA THR A 209 10.97 -15.09 -11.46
C THR A 209 9.99 -13.94 -11.57
N PHE A 210 9.74 -13.23 -10.48
CA PHE A 210 8.81 -12.10 -10.42
C PHE A 210 9.30 -11.04 -9.43
N TRP A 211 8.73 -9.85 -9.56
CA TRP A 211 8.93 -8.76 -8.61
C TRP A 211 7.88 -8.82 -7.51
N LEU A 212 8.35 -8.71 -6.28
CA LEU A 212 7.53 -8.70 -5.07
C LEU A 212 7.81 -7.42 -4.30
N SER A 213 6.75 -6.68 -3.97
CA SER A 213 6.85 -5.54 -3.07
C SER A 213 6.87 -5.99 -1.61
N GLU A 214 7.47 -5.19 -0.74
CA GLU A 214 7.41 -5.44 0.70
C GLU A 214 5.96 -5.38 1.22
N GLY A 215 5.13 -4.51 0.65
CA GLY A 215 3.69 -4.44 0.96
C GLY A 215 2.96 -5.75 0.61
N GLU A 216 3.23 -6.33 -0.56
CA GLU A 216 2.67 -7.62 -0.98
C GLU A 216 3.16 -8.76 -0.06
N ARG A 217 4.43 -8.72 0.34
CA ARG A 217 5.00 -9.68 1.29
C ARG A 217 4.32 -9.58 2.64
N ILE A 218 4.18 -8.39 3.21
CA ILE A 218 3.50 -8.15 4.50
C ILE A 218 2.03 -8.54 4.41
N PHE A 219 1.33 -8.20 3.32
CA PHE A 219 -0.06 -8.60 3.10
C PHE A 219 -0.19 -10.14 3.12
N SER A 220 0.71 -10.84 2.42
CA SER A 220 0.71 -12.30 2.41
C SER A 220 0.93 -12.92 3.79
N LEU A 221 1.72 -12.26 4.67
CA LEU A 221 1.94 -12.71 6.04
C LEU A 221 0.69 -12.54 6.90
N ARG A 222 -0.02 -11.43 6.74
CA ARG A 222 -1.25 -11.13 7.49
C ARG A 222 -2.41 -12.05 7.10
N HIS A 223 -2.47 -12.46 5.83
CA HIS A 223 -3.52 -13.31 5.28
C HIS A 223 -3.01 -14.72 4.95
N ALA A 224 -2.07 -15.24 5.75
CA ALA A 224 -1.33 -16.47 5.47
C ALA A 224 -2.20 -17.72 5.24
N ASP A 225 -3.41 -17.76 5.80
CA ASP A 225 -4.36 -18.88 5.67
C ASP A 225 -5.14 -18.86 4.34
N CYS A 226 -5.29 -17.70 3.72
CA CYS A 226 -6.07 -17.50 2.51
C CYS A 226 -5.30 -16.78 1.38
N TYR A 227 -4.00 -16.55 1.53
CA TYR A 227 -3.17 -15.94 0.47
C TYR A 227 -2.74 -16.96 -0.58
N ILE A 228 -2.80 -16.57 -1.84
CA ILE A 228 -2.33 -17.36 -2.98
C ILE A 228 -1.49 -16.46 -3.88
N LEU A 229 -0.29 -16.91 -4.23
CA LEU A 229 0.45 -16.37 -5.36
C LEU A 229 0.22 -17.27 -6.58
N ALA A 230 -0.34 -16.71 -7.65
CA ALA A 230 -0.47 -17.36 -8.95
C ALA A 230 0.58 -16.78 -9.90
N LEU A 231 1.54 -17.60 -10.29
CA LEU A 231 2.65 -17.20 -11.15
C LEU A 231 2.50 -17.84 -12.53
N VAL A 232 2.27 -17.00 -13.53
CA VAL A 232 2.22 -17.38 -14.93
C VAL A 232 3.60 -17.16 -15.54
N TYR A 233 4.19 -18.20 -16.10
CA TYR A 233 5.54 -18.16 -16.67
C TYR A 233 5.58 -18.87 -18.02
N GLN A 234 6.62 -18.62 -18.82
CA GLN A 234 6.65 -19.02 -20.24
C GLN A 234 5.40 -18.55 -21.00
N LEU A 235 4.89 -17.36 -20.67
CA LEU A 235 3.71 -16.82 -21.33
C LEU A 235 4.09 -16.33 -22.73
N ASP A 236 3.61 -17.03 -23.74
CA ASP A 236 3.70 -16.63 -25.15
C ASP A 236 2.30 -16.30 -25.67
N LEU A 237 2.06 -15.00 -25.86
CA LEU A 237 0.77 -14.48 -26.33
C LEU A 237 0.48 -14.86 -27.79
N ALA A 238 1.50 -15.12 -28.62
CA ALA A 238 1.30 -15.45 -30.03
C ALA A 238 0.83 -16.90 -30.21
N THR A 239 1.37 -17.81 -29.40
CA THR A 239 0.98 -19.23 -29.43
C THR A 239 -0.06 -19.61 -28.38
N ASN A 240 -0.42 -18.67 -27.49
CA ASN A 240 -1.28 -18.89 -26.33
C ASN A 240 -0.79 -20.05 -25.43
N THR A 241 0.53 -20.18 -25.30
CA THR A 241 1.15 -21.18 -24.42
C THR A 241 1.64 -20.53 -23.13
N HIS A 242 1.56 -21.28 -22.03
CA HIS A 242 1.93 -20.80 -20.70
C HIS A 242 2.09 -21.96 -19.73
N GLN A 243 2.71 -21.67 -18.59
CA GLN A 243 2.67 -22.51 -17.40
C GLN A 243 2.15 -21.69 -16.22
N VAL A 244 1.45 -22.33 -15.28
CA VAL A 244 0.94 -21.70 -14.06
C VAL A 244 1.41 -22.47 -12.84
N ALA A 245 1.99 -21.76 -11.89
CA ALA A 245 2.31 -22.27 -10.56
C ALA A 245 1.47 -21.55 -9.52
N PHE A 246 0.90 -22.29 -8.58
CA PHE A 246 0.20 -21.75 -7.42
C PHE A 246 1.01 -22.02 -6.16
N HIS A 247 1.33 -20.95 -5.42
CA HIS A 247 1.86 -21.03 -4.06
C HIS A 247 0.77 -20.61 -3.09
N HIS A 248 0.49 -21.46 -2.10
CA HIS A 248 -0.48 -21.22 -1.05
C HIS A 248 0.22 -20.81 0.24
N GLY A 249 -0.25 -19.72 0.84
CA GLY A 249 0.25 -19.19 2.09
C GLY A 249 1.25 -18.03 1.93
N PRO A 250 1.97 -17.68 3.00
CA PRO A 250 2.75 -16.46 3.05
C PRO A 250 4.00 -16.54 2.16
N LEU A 251 4.51 -15.37 1.77
CA LEU A 251 5.71 -15.21 0.95
C LEU A 251 6.93 -15.01 1.86
N THR A 252 7.56 -16.12 2.25
CA THR A 252 8.67 -16.15 3.22
C THR A 252 9.96 -16.69 2.60
N ALA A 253 11.10 -16.40 3.24
CA ALA A 253 12.42 -16.80 2.74
C ALA A 253 12.67 -18.33 2.77
N ASP A 254 11.92 -19.09 3.58
CA ASP A 254 11.93 -20.56 3.55
C ASP A 254 11.15 -21.15 2.36
N ARG A 255 10.28 -20.34 1.72
CA ARG A 255 9.45 -20.75 0.59
C ARG A 255 9.93 -20.19 -0.75
N LEU A 256 10.59 -19.03 -0.72
CA LEU A 256 11.02 -18.28 -1.90
C LEU A 256 12.47 -17.84 -1.77
N ILE A 257 13.16 -17.75 -2.90
CA ILE A 257 14.48 -17.10 -2.96
C ILE A 257 14.26 -15.60 -3.06
N LEU A 258 14.21 -14.93 -1.90
CA LEU A 258 14.06 -13.48 -1.81
C LEU A 258 15.43 -12.79 -1.96
N LYS A 259 15.57 -11.92 -2.97
CA LYS A 259 16.76 -11.11 -3.18
C LYS A 259 16.39 -9.63 -3.07
N PRO A 260 16.90 -8.88 -2.08
CA PRO A 260 16.67 -7.43 -2.01
C PRO A 260 17.37 -6.78 -3.21
N GLN A 261 16.60 -6.10 -4.07
CA GLN A 261 17.12 -5.49 -5.30
C GLN A 261 17.37 -3.99 -5.17
N HIS A 262 16.64 -3.30 -4.31
CA HIS A 262 16.75 -1.86 -4.14
C HIS A 262 16.95 -1.49 -2.67
N TRP A 263 17.87 -0.57 -2.44
CA TRP A 263 18.08 0.11 -1.17
C TRP A 263 17.99 1.60 -1.45
N GLN A 264 17.05 2.29 -0.81
CA GLN A 264 17.05 3.74 -0.80
C GLN A 264 17.96 4.19 0.34
N ALA A 265 19.00 4.97 0.02
CA ALA A 265 19.93 5.50 1.01
C ALA A 265 19.90 7.03 0.97
N GLN A 266 19.90 7.63 2.16
CA GLN A 266 20.05 9.08 2.34
C GLN A 266 21.35 9.32 3.12
N LEU A 267 22.20 10.21 2.63
CA LEU A 267 23.41 10.62 3.35
C LEU A 267 23.00 11.38 4.61
N LYS A 268 23.62 11.06 5.76
CA LYS A 268 23.40 11.85 6.97
C LYS A 268 23.95 13.27 6.75
N PRO A 269 23.34 14.30 7.35
CA PRO A 269 23.80 15.68 7.22
C PRO A 269 25.29 15.87 7.51
N ASP A 270 25.83 15.14 8.48
CA ASP A 270 27.25 15.26 8.88
C ASP A 270 28.21 14.41 8.03
N SER A 271 27.67 13.61 7.09
CA SER A 271 28.44 12.67 6.26
C SER A 271 28.83 13.23 4.90
N HIS A 272 28.54 14.49 4.60
CA HIS A 272 28.94 15.12 3.34
C HIS A 272 29.72 16.42 3.61
N ARG A 273 31.00 16.44 3.25
CA ARG A 273 31.74 17.71 3.07
C ARG A 273 31.36 18.26 1.70
N ARG A 274 30.84 19.49 1.66
CA ARG A 274 30.68 20.22 0.40
C ARG A 274 32.07 20.63 -0.08
N GLU A 275 32.59 19.95 -1.11
CA GLU A 275 33.69 20.49 -1.89
C GLU A 275 33.12 21.52 -2.85
N ILE A 276 33.39 22.80 -2.56
CA ILE A 276 33.11 23.89 -3.48
C ILE A 276 34.38 24.04 -4.32
N SER A 277 34.30 23.74 -5.60
CA SER A 277 35.38 24.06 -6.54
C SER A 277 35.30 25.54 -6.90
N GLU A 278 36.43 26.25 -6.76
CA GLU A 278 36.64 27.62 -7.24
C GLU A 278 36.71 27.71 -8.77
#